data_AF-A0A1Q4AAZ6-F1
#
_entry.id   AF-A0A1Q4AAZ6-F1
#
_cell.length_a   1.000
_cell.length_b   1.000
_cell.length_c   1.000
_cell.angle_alpha   90.00
_cell.angle_beta   90.00
_cell.angle_gamma   90.00
#
_symmetry.space_group_name_H-M   'P 1'
#
loop_
_entity.id
_entity.type
_entity.pdbx_description
1 polymer ?
#
loop_
_entity_poly.entity_id
_entity_poly.type
_entity_poly.pdbx_seq_one_letter_code
_entity_poly.pdbx_strand_id
1 'polypeptide(L)'
;MSDRRATIRDRILTCVEIVDTGYETPCHLWTGSDSGTGRGGGYPRMKLNDRTCAVHIVSFTNEYGYVPRNKQIDHRCRNRLCVNPDHLEMVSHIENQKRRDLALGRTPRRKSRKPVPA
;
A
#
# COMPACT_ATOMS: atom_id res chain seq x y z
N MET A 1 25.96 -15.62 6.24
CA MET A 1 25.11 -15.42 5.06
C MET A 1 24.07 -14.37 5.43
N SER A 2 24.13 -13.18 4.85
CA SER A 2 23.14 -12.13 5.17
C SER A 2 21.78 -12.57 4.65
N ASP A 3 20.79 -12.67 5.53
CA ASP A 3 19.41 -12.89 5.13
C ASP A 3 18.99 -11.71 4.23
N ARG A 4 18.68 -12.00 2.97
CA ARG A 4 18.24 -11.00 1.99
C ARG A 4 17.02 -10.22 2.51
N ARG A 5 16.16 -10.87 3.30
CA ARG A 5 14.99 -10.21 3.90
C ARG A 5 15.39 -9.18 4.94
N ALA A 6 16.38 -9.50 5.78
CA ALA A 6 16.92 -8.56 6.77
C ALA A 6 17.53 -7.34 6.07
N THR A 7 18.36 -7.55 5.04
CA THR A 7 18.96 -6.44 4.29
C THR A 7 17.92 -5.52 3.63
N ILE A 8 16.82 -6.08 3.10
CA ILE A 8 15.73 -5.27 2.53
C ILE A 8 15.02 -4.48 3.63
N ARG A 9 14.74 -5.11 4.78
CA ARG A 9 14.11 -4.48 5.94
C ARG A 9 14.94 -3.29 6.43
N ASP A 10 16.24 -3.47 6.63
CA ASP A 10 17.14 -2.42 7.13
C ASP A 10 17.20 -1.21 6.18
N ARG A 11 17.24 -1.49 4.87
CA ARG A 11 17.18 -0.45 3.84
C ARG A 11 15.88 0.33 3.86
N ILE A 12 14.76 -0.32 4.16
CA ILE A 12 13.47 0.37 4.30
C ILE A 12 13.51 1.25 5.56
N LEU A 13 13.92 0.68 6.70
CA LEU A 13 13.93 1.37 7.98
C LEU A 13 14.88 2.59 8.02
N THR A 14 15.94 2.59 7.22
CA THR A 14 16.87 3.75 7.11
C THR A 14 16.21 4.98 6.47
N CYS A 15 15.14 4.80 5.69
CA CYS A 15 14.43 5.87 5.00
C CYS A 15 13.02 6.08 5.58
N VAL A 16 12.86 5.83 6.88
CA VAL A 16 11.60 5.94 7.58
C VAL A 16 11.73 6.84 8.80
N GLU A 17 10.73 7.68 9.00
CA GLU A 17 10.48 8.38 10.25
C GLU A 17 9.29 7.74 10.97
N ILE A 18 9.43 7.44 12.25
CA ILE A 18 8.35 6.87 13.06
C ILE A 18 7.53 8.02 13.63
N VAL A 19 6.29 8.15 13.17
CA VAL A 19 5.39 9.26 13.53
C VAL A 19 4.07 8.70 14.05
N ASP A 20 3.63 9.19 15.21
CA ASP A 20 2.28 8.91 15.68
C ASP A 20 1.27 9.74 14.88
N THR A 21 0.44 9.05 14.10
CA THR A 21 -0.63 9.66 13.30
C THR A 21 -2.01 9.37 13.88
N GLY A 22 -2.10 8.89 15.12
CA GLY A 22 -3.36 8.52 15.77
C GLY A 22 -3.96 7.19 15.28
N TYR A 23 -3.13 6.29 14.73
CA TYR A 23 -3.52 4.89 14.44
C TYR A 23 -3.09 3.97 15.60
N GLU A 24 -3.53 2.70 15.60
CA GLU A 24 -3.28 1.71 16.67
C GLU A 24 -1.80 1.65 17.12
N THR A 25 -0.86 1.81 16.17
CA THR A 25 0.57 1.97 16.43
C THR A 25 1.14 3.07 15.52
N PRO A 26 2.33 3.64 15.84
CA PRO A 26 2.96 4.67 15.02
C PRO A 26 3.17 4.25 13.57
N CYS A 27 2.98 5.20 12.65
CA CYS A 27 3.25 4.98 11.23
C CYS A 27 4.75 5.09 10.94
N HIS A 28 5.21 4.28 9.99
CA HIS A 28 6.55 4.34 9.44
C HIS A 28 6.51 5.17 8.16
N LEU A 29 6.67 6.48 8.26
CA LEU A 29 6.54 7.40 7.14
C LEU A 29 7.82 7.40 6.29
N TRP A 30 7.66 7.11 5.00
CA TRP A 30 8.77 7.12 4.07
C TRP A 30 9.29 8.55 3.83
N THR A 31 10.61 8.73 3.96
CA THR A 31 11.29 10.02 3.75
C THR A 31 12.00 10.11 2.39
N GLY A 32 12.00 9.02 1.61
CA GLY A 32 12.59 8.98 0.27
C GLY A 32 11.65 9.46 -0.83
N SER A 33 12.01 9.17 -2.08
CA SER A 33 11.18 9.54 -3.23
C SER A 33 9.84 8.80 -3.27
N ASP A 34 8.84 9.44 -3.84
CA ASP A 34 7.51 8.88 -4.06
C ASP A 34 7.08 8.99 -5.54
N SER A 35 5.85 8.59 -5.86
CA SER A 35 5.30 8.66 -7.22
C SER A 35 4.82 10.05 -7.67
N GLY A 36 5.16 11.11 -6.94
CA GLY A 36 4.79 12.49 -7.22
C GLY A 36 3.32 12.80 -6.96
N THR A 37 2.82 13.89 -7.52
CA THR A 37 1.48 14.45 -7.26
C THR A 37 0.42 14.04 -8.29
N GLY A 38 0.76 13.20 -9.27
CA GLY A 38 -0.13 12.79 -10.35
C GLY A 38 -1.28 11.87 -9.92
N ARG A 39 -2.07 11.40 -10.89
CA ARG A 39 -3.11 10.38 -10.66
C ARG A 39 -2.45 9.08 -10.19
N GLY A 40 -2.71 8.66 -8.95
CA GLY A 40 -2.00 7.53 -8.33
C GLY A 40 -0.65 7.93 -7.71
N GLY A 41 -0.46 9.22 -7.44
CA GLY A 41 0.67 9.81 -6.74
C GLY A 41 0.67 9.54 -5.22
N GLY A 42 1.79 9.89 -4.59
CA GLY A 42 1.99 9.81 -3.14
C GLY A 42 2.28 8.41 -2.61
N TYR A 43 2.74 7.47 -3.45
CA TYR A 43 3.20 6.17 -2.99
C TYR A 43 4.73 6.12 -2.94
N PRO A 44 5.32 5.71 -1.81
CA PRO A 44 6.75 5.50 -1.64
C PRO A 44 7.39 4.67 -2.75
N ARG A 45 8.55 5.11 -3.23
CA ARG A 45 9.36 4.41 -4.23
C ARG A 45 10.77 4.15 -3.71
N MET A 46 11.30 2.98 -4.04
CA MET A 46 12.70 2.65 -3.81
C MET A 46 13.26 1.88 -4.99
N LYS A 47 14.57 1.98 -5.19
CA LYS A 47 15.31 1.17 -6.15
C LYS A 47 15.78 -0.12 -5.46
N LEU A 48 15.25 -1.26 -5.91
CA LEU A 48 15.71 -2.59 -5.51
C LEU A 48 16.40 -3.25 -6.71
N ASN A 49 17.72 -3.41 -6.62
CA ASN A 49 18.58 -3.75 -7.75
C ASN A 49 18.34 -2.76 -8.91
N ASP A 50 17.97 -3.23 -10.10
CA ASP A 50 17.74 -2.40 -11.29
C ASP A 50 16.27 -2.03 -11.52
N ARG A 51 15.42 -2.22 -10.51
CA ARG A 51 13.97 -1.96 -10.63
C ARG A 51 13.49 -0.98 -9.57
N THR A 52 12.66 -0.04 -9.98
CA THR A 52 11.91 0.84 -9.07
C THR A 52 10.66 0.11 -8.60
N CYS A 53 10.53 -0.07 -7.29
CA CYS A 53 9.44 -0.77 -6.64
C CYS A 53 8.65 0.17 -5.71
N ALA A 54 7.38 -0.15 -5.48
CA ALA A 54 6.59 0.53 -4.46
C ALA A 54 6.96 -0.01 -3.08
N VAL A 55 7.38 0.85 -2.16
CA VAL A 55 7.99 0.41 -0.89
C VAL A 55 7.00 -0.32 0.00
N HIS A 56 5.74 0.11 0.06
CA HIS A 56 4.72 -0.59 0.84
C HIS A 56 4.53 -2.05 0.36
N ILE A 57 4.57 -2.31 -0.96
CA ILE A 57 4.49 -3.68 -1.50
C ILE A 57 5.74 -4.47 -1.12
N VAL A 58 6.92 -3.86 -1.22
CA VAL A 58 8.19 -4.51 -0.83
C VAL A 58 8.17 -4.86 0.66
N SER A 59 7.78 -3.92 1.52
CA SER A 59 7.67 -4.10 2.97
C SER A 59 6.73 -5.25 3.32
N PHE A 60 5.51 -5.24 2.77
CA PHE A 60 4.53 -6.32 2.96
C PHE A 60 5.08 -7.66 2.44
N THR A 61 5.67 -7.69 1.24
CA THR A 61 6.15 -8.93 0.63
C THR A 61 7.35 -9.51 1.38
N ASN A 62 8.18 -8.65 1.97
CA ASN A 62 9.35 -9.06 2.73
C ASN A 62 8.95 -9.75 4.05
N GLU A 63 7.88 -9.28 4.68
CA GLU A 63 7.42 -9.78 5.99
C GLU A 63 6.41 -10.94 5.85
N TYR A 64 5.37 -10.79 5.03
CA TYR A 64 4.28 -11.76 4.91
C TYR A 64 4.35 -12.63 3.65
N GLY A 65 5.23 -12.30 2.71
CA GLY A 65 5.44 -13.07 1.49
C GLY A 65 4.60 -12.63 0.29
N TYR A 66 4.40 -13.55 -0.65
CA TYR A 66 3.93 -13.24 -2.00
C TYR A 66 2.55 -12.56 -2.06
N VAL A 67 2.42 -11.54 -2.91
CA VAL A 67 1.15 -10.88 -3.23
C VAL A 67 0.60 -11.42 -4.55
N PRO A 68 -0.56 -12.11 -4.55
CA PRO A 68 -1.18 -12.60 -5.78
C PRO A 68 -1.59 -11.47 -6.74
N ARG A 69 -1.55 -11.76 -8.05
CA ARG A 69 -1.88 -10.79 -9.12
C ARG A 69 -3.27 -10.13 -8.97
N ASN A 70 -4.25 -10.82 -8.40
CA ASN A 70 -5.62 -10.34 -8.20
C ASN A 70 -5.84 -9.64 -6.85
N LYS A 71 -4.77 -9.43 -6.08
CA LYS A 71 -4.79 -8.76 -4.78
C LYS A 71 -4.06 -7.43 -4.86
N GLN A 72 -4.44 -6.52 -3.96
CA GLN A 72 -3.84 -5.21 -3.80
C GLN A 72 -3.49 -5.00 -2.34
N ILE A 73 -2.47 -4.18 -2.08
CA ILE A 73 -2.10 -3.79 -0.73
C ILE A 73 -2.80 -2.47 -0.41
N ASP A 74 -3.62 -2.46 0.64
CA ASP A 74 -4.33 -1.29 1.16
C ASP A 74 -3.73 -0.85 2.49
N HIS A 75 -3.81 0.44 2.79
CA HIS A 75 -3.29 1.02 4.04
C HIS A 75 -4.42 1.15 5.04
N ARG A 76 -4.38 0.36 6.11
CA ARG A 76 -5.36 0.43 7.21
C ARG A 76 -5.31 1.78 7.92
N CYS A 77 -4.10 2.34 8.06
CA CYS A 77 -3.86 3.67 8.62
C CYS A 77 -4.24 4.84 7.69
N ARG A 78 -4.67 4.57 6.45
CA ARG A 78 -5.02 5.57 5.41
C ARG A 78 -3.91 6.56 5.03
N ASN A 79 -2.69 6.36 5.52
CA ASN A 79 -1.52 7.15 5.13
C ASN A 79 -0.74 6.44 4.02
N ARG A 80 -0.71 7.02 2.83
CA ARG A 80 -0.04 6.42 1.65
C ARG A 80 1.49 6.36 1.77
N LEU A 81 2.09 7.21 2.61
CA LEU A 81 3.53 7.22 2.86
C LEU A 81 3.94 6.19 3.92
N CYS A 82 2.97 5.58 4.62
CA CYS A 82 3.29 4.56 5.61
C CYS A 82 3.78 3.27 4.94
N VAL A 83 4.91 2.75 5.41
CA VAL A 83 5.50 1.48 4.94
C VAL A 83 5.56 0.43 6.05
N ASN A 84 4.88 0.66 7.18
CA ASN A 84 4.80 -0.30 8.29
C ASN A 84 4.03 -1.54 7.81
N PRO A 85 4.64 -2.75 7.77
CA PRO A 85 3.97 -3.95 7.30
C PRO A 85 2.67 -4.25 8.07
N ASP A 86 2.61 -3.97 9.38
CA ASP A 86 1.42 -4.23 10.20
C ASP A 86 0.23 -3.31 9.86
N HIS A 87 0.50 -2.19 9.19
CA HIS A 87 -0.54 -1.26 8.72
C HIS A 87 -1.04 -1.58 7.31
N LEU A 88 -0.48 -2.61 6.67
CA LEU A 88 -0.77 -2.99 5.30
C LEU A 88 -1.65 -4.25 5.29
N GLU A 89 -2.66 -4.25 4.44
CA GLU A 89 -3.59 -5.36 4.30
C GLU A 89 -3.71 -5.79 2.84
N MET A 90 -3.65 -7.11 2.60
CA MET A 90 -3.89 -7.67 1.29
C MET A 90 -5.40 -7.80 1.02
N VAL A 91 -5.94 -6.91 0.21
CA VAL A 91 -7.36 -6.84 -0.13
C VAL A 91 -7.64 -7.22 -1.59
N SER A 92 -8.92 -7.45 -1.91
CA SER A 92 -9.35 -7.56 -3.31
C SER A 92 -9.45 -6.18 -3.96
N HIS A 93 -9.35 -6.14 -5.29
CA HIS A 93 -9.57 -4.90 -6.05
C HIS A 93 -10.96 -4.28 -5.82
N ILE A 94 -11.99 -5.11 -5.56
CA ILE A 94 -13.35 -4.63 -5.29
C ILE A 94 -13.41 -3.97 -3.91
N GLU A 95 -12.79 -4.60 -2.91
CA GLU A 95 -12.77 -4.08 -1.55
C GLU A 95 -11.99 -2.76 -1.48
N ASN A 96 -10.82 -2.68 -2.13
CA ASN A 96 -10.05 -1.45 -2.20
C ASN A 96 -10.85 -0.29 -2.84
N GLN A 97 -11.57 -0.57 -3.93
CA GLN A 97 -12.44 0.43 -4.56
C GLN A 97 -13.58 0.87 -3.64
N LYS A 98 -14.23 -0.07 -2.95
CA LYS A 98 -15.30 0.23 -1.99
C LYS A 98 -14.78 1.12 -0.87
N ARG A 99 -13.63 0.78 -0.27
CA ARG A 99 -12.99 1.56 0.79
C ARG A 99 -12.57 2.95 0.34
N ARG A 100 -12.11 3.10 -0.90
CA ARG A 100 -11.77 4.39 -1.51
C ARG A 100 -13.02 5.24 -1.74
N ASP A 101 -14.06 4.65 -2.31
CA ASP A 101 -15.28 5.38 -2.64
C ASP A 101 -16.00 5.85 -1.36
N LEU A 102 -16.03 5.01 -0.32
CA LEU A 102 -16.50 5.40 1.02
C LEU A 102 -15.70 6.58 1.59
N ALA A 103 -14.37 6.55 1.52
CA ALA A 103 -13.52 7.62 2.02
C ALA A 103 -13.71 8.95 1.27
N LEU A 104 -14.13 8.89 -0.01
CA LEU A 104 -14.45 10.06 -0.82
C LEU A 104 -15.93 10.51 -0.70
N GLY A 105 -16.73 9.86 0.16
CA GLY A 105 -18.16 10.11 0.26
C GLY A 105 -18.94 9.79 -1.02
N ARG A 106 -18.37 8.96 -1.92
CA ARG A 106 -18.99 8.60 -3.19
C ARG A 106 -19.96 7.45 -2.95
N THR A 107 -21.24 7.70 -3.19
CA THR A 107 -22.25 6.66 -3.19
C THR A 107 -21.96 5.66 -4.31
N PRO A 108 -21.97 4.33 -4.06
CA PRO A 108 -21.79 3.35 -5.12
C PRO A 108 -22.85 3.58 -6.20
N ARG A 109 -22.44 3.83 -7.45
CA ARG A 109 -23.40 3.85 -8.55
C ARG A 109 -24.09 2.49 -8.61
N ARG A 110 -25.41 2.45 -8.37
CA ARG A 110 -26.23 1.27 -8.67
C ARG A 110 -25.97 0.92 -10.13
N LYS A 111 -25.34 -0.23 -10.39
CA LYS A 111 -25.25 -0.76 -11.76
C LYS A 111 -26.68 -1.06 -12.18
N SER A 112 -27.18 -0.36 -13.21
CA SER A 112 -28.41 -0.78 -13.88
C SER A 112 -28.19 -2.20 -14.37
N ARG A 113 -28.96 -3.15 -13.84
CA ARG A 113 -29.00 -4.49 -14.41
C ARG A 113 -29.60 -4.34 -15.80
N LYS A 114 -28.90 -4.80 -16.84
CA LYS A 114 -29.53 -4.96 -18.16
C LYS A 114 -30.67 -5.97 -17.98
N PRO A 115 -31.87 -5.72 -18.52
CA PRO A 115 -32.94 -6.71 -18.49
C PRO A 115 -32.44 -7.99 -19.14
N VAL A 116 -32.72 -9.13 -18.51
CA VAL A 116 -32.49 -10.45 -19.09
C VAL A 116 -33.57 -10.62 -20.17
N PRO A 117 -33.22 -10.88 -21.44
CA PRO A 117 -34.22 -11.15 -22.47
C PRO A 117 -34.98 -12.43 -22.12
N ALA A 118 -36.28 -12.43 -22.41
CA ALA A 118 -37.22 -13.52 -22.14
C ALA A 118 -36.89 -14.80 -22.92
#